data_AF-A0A378MF94-F1
#
_entry.id   AF-A0A378MF94-F1
#
_cell.length_a   1.000
_cell.length_b   1.000
_cell.length_c   1.000
_cell.angle_alpha   90.00
_cell.angle_beta   90.00
_cell.angle_gamma   90.00
#
_symmetry.space_group_name_H-M   'P 1'
#
loop_
_entity.id
_entity.type
_entity.pdbx_description
1 polymer ?
#
loop_
_entity_poly.entity_id
_entity_poly.type
_entity_poly.pdbx_seq_one_letter_code
_entity_poly.pdbx_strand_id
1 'polypeptide(L)'
;MLKKGESNEKILLVSLVLLLSVFQLPLKGKAVTSEITSKKNVNYSMEIIKTTTTYNVFKNAPYNTPGAEKLGNSDGYVGKKYHAIKEYVTDNNRTWINFKDLNGKTIGWVDKRAVKQGDNFRNITSKKT
;
A
#
# COMPACT_ATOMS: atom_id res chain seq x y z
N MET A 1 -45.59 34.83 38.54
CA MET A 1 -44.62 35.08 37.44
C MET A 1 -43.95 33.74 37.11
N LEU A 2 -44.08 33.26 35.86
CA LEU A 2 -43.58 31.96 35.37
C LEU A 2 -42.10 32.02 34.95
N LYS A 3 -41.34 30.95 35.22
CA LYS A 3 -40.27 30.38 34.36
C LYS A 3 -39.93 28.97 34.87
N LYS A 4 -40.50 27.91 34.29
CA LYS A 4 -40.09 27.13 33.10
C LYS A 4 -38.72 26.45 33.29
N GLY A 5 -38.73 25.11 33.28
CA GLY A 5 -37.57 24.25 33.53
C GLY A 5 -36.68 23.96 32.31
N GLU A 6 -35.58 23.26 32.59
CA GLU A 6 -34.63 22.57 31.69
C GLU A 6 -33.95 21.50 32.55
N SER A 7 -34.26 20.21 32.36
CA SER A 7 -33.65 19.25 31.43
C SER A 7 -32.31 18.64 31.90
N ASN A 8 -32.44 17.48 32.55
CA ASN A 8 -31.57 16.31 32.53
C ASN A 8 -30.41 16.29 31.51
N GLU A 9 -29.17 16.21 31.98
CA GLU A 9 -28.11 15.41 31.32
C GLU A 9 -27.18 14.76 32.36
N LYS A 10 -27.18 13.41 32.32
CA LYS A 10 -26.02 12.50 32.34
C LYS A 10 -24.83 12.93 33.18
N ILE A 11 -24.40 12.11 34.14
CA ILE A 11 -23.00 11.70 34.42
C ILE A 11 -23.10 10.70 35.59
N LEU A 12 -22.11 9.78 35.68
CA LEU A 12 -21.86 8.76 36.72
C LEU A 12 -22.56 7.40 36.41
N LEU A 13 -21.92 6.24 36.19
CA LEU A 13 -20.63 5.67 36.60
C LEU A 13 -20.43 4.36 35.76
N VAL A 14 -19.24 4.05 35.22
CA VAL A 14 -18.31 2.98 35.70
C VAL A 14 -18.10 1.80 34.73
N SER A 15 -16.83 1.70 34.31
CA SER A 15 -16.02 0.48 34.13
C SER A 15 -16.23 -0.41 32.91
N LEU A 16 -15.30 -0.29 31.96
CA LEU A 16 -14.38 -1.42 31.71
C LEU A 16 -13.07 -0.91 31.11
N VAL A 17 -12.12 -0.58 31.99
CA VAL A 17 -10.70 -0.51 31.62
C VAL A 17 -10.25 -1.94 31.36
N LEU A 18 -10.34 -2.40 30.11
CA LEU A 18 -9.70 -3.64 29.69
C LEU A 18 -8.32 -3.32 29.09
N LEU A 19 -7.31 -3.42 29.96
CA LEU A 19 -5.95 -3.86 29.68
C LEU A 19 -5.24 -3.34 28.41
N LEU A 20 -4.39 -2.34 28.64
CA LEU A 20 -2.97 -2.35 28.29
C LEU A 20 -2.50 -3.53 27.42
N SER A 21 -2.62 -3.39 26.12
CA SER A 21 -1.56 -3.82 25.21
C SER A 21 -1.21 -2.66 24.29
N VAL A 22 -0.64 -1.61 24.88
CA VAL A 22 0.38 -0.87 24.15
C VAL A 22 1.44 -1.93 23.87
N PHE A 23 1.42 -2.52 22.70
CA PHE A 23 2.52 -3.36 22.22
C PHE A 23 3.71 -2.40 22.14
N GLN A 24 4.43 -2.25 23.25
CA GLN A 24 5.68 -1.51 23.29
C GLN A 24 6.64 -2.31 22.44
N LEU A 25 6.65 -1.98 21.15
CA LEU A 25 7.73 -2.37 20.27
C LEU A 25 9.03 -1.95 20.96
N PRO A 26 10.02 -2.84 21.08
CA PRO A 26 11.32 -2.44 21.60
C PRO A 26 11.79 -1.24 20.77
N LEU A 27 12.15 -0.14 21.44
CA LEU A 27 12.76 1.05 20.83
C LEU A 27 14.18 0.69 20.33
N LYS A 28 14.27 -0.22 19.36
CA LYS A 28 15.40 -0.27 18.43
C LYS A 28 15.26 1.03 17.64
N GLY A 29 16.22 1.94 17.81
CA GLY A 29 16.12 3.36 17.46
C GLY A 29 15.22 3.64 16.26
N LYS A 30 14.28 4.60 16.40
CA LYS A 30 13.27 4.93 15.37
C LYS A 30 13.93 4.97 13.99
N ALA A 31 13.76 3.92 13.20
CA ALA A 31 14.19 3.92 11.82
C ALA A 31 13.39 5.02 11.12
N VAL A 32 14.08 5.93 10.43
CA VAL A 32 13.41 6.96 9.62
C VAL A 32 12.81 6.25 8.41
N THR A 33 11.55 5.84 8.55
CA THR A 33 10.77 5.27 7.46
C THR A 33 10.22 6.38 6.58
N SER A 34 10.16 6.13 5.27
CA SER A 34 9.47 7.00 4.33
C SER A 34 7.96 7.04 4.61
N GLU A 35 7.38 8.22 4.45
CA GLU A 35 5.94 8.45 4.53
C GLU A 35 5.26 8.26 3.17
N ILE A 36 4.00 7.81 3.17
CA ILE A 36 3.17 7.75 1.97
C ILE A 36 2.41 9.06 1.83
N THR A 37 2.75 9.84 0.82
CA THR A 37 2.18 11.17 0.55
C THR A 37 0.97 11.11 -0.38
N SER A 38 0.82 10.05 -1.16
CA SER A 38 -0.34 9.87 -2.04
C SER A 38 -0.68 8.39 -2.26
N LYS A 39 -1.98 8.11 -2.44
CA LYS A 39 -2.52 6.78 -2.71
C LYS A 39 -3.55 6.85 -3.85
N LYS A 40 -3.41 5.98 -4.84
CA LYS A 40 -4.32 5.89 -5.98
C LYS A 40 -4.62 4.44 -6.33
N ASN A 41 -5.89 4.11 -6.58
CA ASN A 41 -6.25 2.84 -7.20
C ASN A 41 -6.09 2.97 -8.72
N VAL A 42 -5.51 1.95 -9.36
CA VAL A 42 -5.28 1.92 -10.80
C VAL A 42 -5.73 0.59 -11.39
N ASN A 43 -5.84 0.54 -12.72
CA ASN A 43 -6.31 -0.65 -13.42
C ASN A 43 -5.70 -0.74 -14.82
N TYR A 44 -4.44 -1.15 -14.91
CA TYR A 44 -3.74 -1.31 -16.18
C TYR A 44 -2.84 -2.54 -16.18
N SER A 45 -2.58 -3.07 -17.37
CA SER A 45 -1.54 -4.08 -17.57
C SER A 45 -0.16 -3.47 -17.42
N MET A 46 0.79 -4.28 -16.98
CA MET A 46 2.17 -3.85 -16.86
C MET A 46 3.13 -5.00 -17.11
N GLU A 47 4.35 -4.67 -17.48
CA GLU A 47 5.48 -5.59 -17.53
C GLU A 47 6.61 -5.01 -16.68
N ILE A 48 7.27 -5.85 -15.88
CA ILE A 48 8.54 -5.49 -15.28
C ILE A 48 9.61 -5.71 -16.36
N ILE A 49 10.35 -4.65 -16.67
CA ILE A 49 11.35 -4.66 -17.75
C ILE A 49 12.76 -4.67 -17.18
N LYS A 50 13.70 -5.22 -17.94
CA LYS A 50 15.12 -5.12 -17.61
C LYS A 50 15.56 -3.66 -17.79
N THR A 51 16.20 -3.11 -16.77
CA THR A 51 16.76 -1.75 -16.76
C THR A 51 18.26 -1.81 -16.45
N THR A 52 18.97 -0.68 -16.65
CA THR A 52 20.39 -0.57 -16.29
C THR A 52 20.61 -0.69 -14.78
N THR A 53 19.71 -0.11 -13.99
CA THR A 53 19.65 -0.28 -12.53
C THR A 53 18.74 -1.44 -12.18
N THR A 54 19.18 -2.34 -11.29
CA THR A 54 18.29 -3.38 -10.75
C THR A 54 17.47 -2.82 -9.60
N TYR A 55 16.14 -2.97 -9.66
CA TYR A 55 15.22 -2.55 -8.60
C TYR A 55 14.87 -3.73 -7.69
N ASN A 56 14.18 -3.44 -6.58
CA ASN A 56 13.70 -4.45 -5.65
C ASN A 56 12.17 -4.53 -5.68
N VAL A 57 11.66 -5.72 -5.41
CA VAL A 57 10.23 -5.98 -5.18
C VAL A 57 10.01 -6.19 -3.69
N PHE A 58 8.97 -5.57 -3.14
CA PHE A 58 8.62 -5.63 -1.73
C PHE A 58 7.21 -6.19 -1.51
N LYS A 59 7.03 -6.98 -0.46
CA LYS A 59 5.74 -7.45 0.02
C LYS A 59 5.15 -6.42 0.99
N ASN A 60 3.83 -6.43 1.11
CA ASN A 60 2.99 -5.62 2.01
C ASN A 60 3.00 -4.11 1.74
N ALA A 61 4.16 -3.47 1.59
CA ALA A 61 4.28 -2.03 1.43
C ALA A 61 5.50 -1.61 0.56
N PRO A 62 5.54 -0.36 0.06
CA PRO A 62 6.71 0.22 -0.61
C PRO A 62 8.01 0.18 0.22
N TYR A 63 9.16 0.26 -0.45
CA TYR A 63 10.46 0.33 0.23
C TYR A 63 10.51 1.40 1.33
N ASN A 64 11.17 1.05 2.44
CA ASN A 64 11.39 1.92 3.59
C ASN A 64 10.10 2.45 4.24
N THR A 65 8.94 1.83 4.00
CA THR A 65 7.69 2.14 4.71
C THR A 65 7.40 1.06 5.76
N PRO A 66 6.60 1.34 6.81
CA PRO A 66 6.28 0.35 7.84
C PRO A 66 5.71 -0.96 7.26
N GLY A 67 6.32 -2.09 7.63
CA GLY A 67 5.87 -3.43 7.23
C GLY A 67 6.37 -3.92 5.86
N ALA A 68 7.19 -3.12 5.15
CA ALA A 68 7.79 -3.53 3.89
C ALA A 68 8.80 -4.67 4.07
N GLU A 69 8.67 -5.72 3.27
CA GLU A 69 9.54 -6.90 3.31
C GLU A 69 10.10 -7.15 1.90
N LYS A 70 11.43 -7.18 1.73
CA LYS A 70 12.04 -7.41 0.41
C LYS A 70 11.78 -8.86 -0.06
N LEU A 71 11.14 -9.01 -1.22
CA LEU A 71 10.92 -10.32 -1.87
C LEU A 71 12.08 -10.72 -2.78
N GLY A 72 12.77 -9.76 -3.38
CA GLY A 72 13.85 -10.04 -4.31
C GLY A 72 14.09 -8.91 -5.30
N ASN A 73 14.90 -9.18 -6.31
CA ASN A 73 15.25 -8.22 -7.35
C ASN A 73 14.21 -8.23 -8.47
N SER A 74 13.99 -7.09 -9.13
CA SER A 74 13.03 -6.92 -10.22
C SER A 74 13.27 -7.87 -11.39
N ASP A 75 14.53 -8.24 -11.63
CA ASP A 75 14.94 -9.17 -12.69
C ASP A 75 14.24 -10.53 -12.61
N GLY A 76 13.96 -11.03 -11.40
CA GLY A 76 13.24 -12.29 -11.20
C GLY A 76 11.77 -12.26 -11.64
N TYR A 77 11.27 -11.07 -12.00
CA TYR A 77 9.89 -10.84 -12.41
C TYR A 77 9.78 -10.40 -13.88
N VAL A 78 10.89 -10.25 -14.60
CA VAL A 78 10.93 -9.82 -16.00
C VAL A 78 10.29 -10.86 -16.92
N GLY A 79 9.74 -10.40 -18.05
CA GLY A 79 9.21 -11.27 -19.12
C GLY A 79 7.78 -11.79 -18.87
N LYS A 80 7.12 -11.29 -17.83
CA LYS A 80 5.72 -11.63 -17.50
C LYS A 80 4.85 -10.38 -17.51
N LYS A 81 3.59 -10.56 -17.90
CA LYS A 81 2.55 -9.54 -17.75
C LYS A 81 1.91 -9.65 -16.37
N TYR A 82 1.64 -8.49 -15.78
CA TYR A 82 1.00 -8.33 -14.49
C TYR A 82 -0.12 -7.31 -14.56
N HIS A 83 -0.93 -7.29 -13.50
CA HIS A 83 -2.00 -6.31 -13.32
C HIS A 83 -1.61 -5.32 -12.23
N ALA A 84 -1.47 -4.03 -12.58
CA ALA A 84 -1.29 -2.97 -11.60
C ALA A 84 -2.63 -2.59 -10.98
N ILE A 85 -2.66 -2.53 -9.64
CA ILE A 85 -3.89 -2.26 -8.88
C ILE A 85 -3.83 -1.02 -8.00
N LYS A 86 -2.63 -0.61 -7.56
CA LYS A 86 -2.44 0.60 -6.72
C LYS A 86 -1.14 1.30 -7.08
N GLU A 87 -1.14 2.61 -6.96
CA GLU A 87 0.04 3.47 -7.02
C GLU A 87 0.14 4.29 -5.73
N TYR A 88 1.26 4.15 -5.01
CA TYR A 88 1.57 4.96 -3.83
C TYR A 88 2.79 5.83 -4.12
N VAL A 89 2.75 7.08 -3.65
CA VAL A 89 3.90 7.99 -3.72
C VAL A 89 4.50 8.12 -2.33
N THR A 90 5.81 7.97 -2.22
CA THR A 90 6.56 8.21 -0.97
C THR A 90 7.09 9.64 -0.91
N ASP A 91 7.41 10.12 0.29
CA ASP A 91 7.99 11.46 0.59
C ASP A 91 9.22 11.86 -0.23
N ASN A 92 9.97 10.88 -0.74
CA ASN A 92 11.06 11.08 -1.69
C ASN A 92 10.62 11.13 -3.17
N ASN A 93 9.33 11.37 -3.43
CA ASN A 93 8.70 11.46 -4.75
C ASN A 93 8.81 10.20 -5.63
N ARG A 94 9.02 9.02 -5.04
CA ARG A 94 8.99 7.75 -5.78
C ARG A 94 7.58 7.19 -5.86
N THR A 95 7.18 6.77 -7.07
CA THR A 95 5.91 6.06 -7.28
C THR A 95 6.15 4.55 -7.24
N TRP A 96 5.38 3.86 -6.41
CA TRP A 96 5.40 2.41 -6.23
C TRP A 96 4.11 1.81 -6.74
N ILE A 97 4.22 0.73 -7.51
CA ILE A 97 3.09 0.04 -8.11
C ILE A 97 2.86 -1.28 -7.37
N ASN A 98 1.68 -1.47 -6.79
CA ASN A 98 1.25 -2.77 -6.31
C ASN A 98 0.69 -3.58 -7.48
N PHE A 99 1.15 -4.81 -7.65
CA PHE A 99 0.81 -5.64 -8.79
C PHE A 99 0.42 -7.08 -8.41
N LYS A 100 -0.39 -7.68 -9.27
CA LYS A 100 -0.88 -9.06 -9.19
C LYS A 100 -0.42 -9.87 -10.39
N ASP A 101 -0.34 -11.19 -10.23
CA ASP A 101 -0.34 -12.09 -11.39
C ASP A 101 -1.70 -12.11 -12.10
N LEU A 102 -1.74 -12.77 -13.26
CA LEU A 102 -2.96 -12.91 -14.07
C LEU A 102 -4.00 -13.86 -13.44
N ASN A 103 -3.63 -14.59 -12.38
CA ASN A 103 -4.55 -15.41 -11.57
C ASN A 103 -5.17 -14.61 -10.42
N GLY A 104 -4.83 -13.33 -10.28
CA GLY A 104 -5.39 -12.42 -9.27
C GLY A 104 -4.65 -12.44 -7.93
N LYS A 105 -3.54 -13.16 -7.79
CA LYS A 105 -2.72 -13.16 -6.58
C LYS A 105 -1.85 -11.90 -6.53
N THR A 106 -1.99 -11.11 -5.46
CA THR A 106 -1.09 -9.99 -5.19
C THR A 106 0.31 -10.48 -4.92
N ILE A 107 1.27 -9.94 -5.66
CA ILE A 107 2.70 -10.28 -5.53
C ILE A 107 3.38 -9.27 -4.62
N GLY A 108 3.35 -7.98 -4.97
CA GLY A 108 4.10 -7.00 -4.22
C GLY A 108 4.09 -5.61 -4.85
N TRP A 109 5.06 -4.81 -4.42
CA TRP A 109 5.31 -3.43 -4.78
C TRP A 109 6.63 -3.31 -5.52
N VAL A 110 6.65 -2.57 -6.63
CA VAL A 110 7.86 -2.28 -7.40
C VAL A 110 7.91 -0.80 -7.76
N ASP A 111 9.11 -0.23 -7.86
CA ASP A 111 9.31 1.15 -8.32
C ASP A 111 8.82 1.29 -9.76
N LYS A 112 8.04 2.34 -10.05
CA LYS A 112 7.43 2.59 -11.37
C LYS A 112 8.47 2.68 -12.49
N ARG A 113 9.72 3.04 -12.19
CA ARG A 113 10.81 3.09 -13.18
C ARG A 113 11.24 1.72 -13.71
N ALA A 114 10.91 0.63 -13.01
CA ALA A 114 11.13 -0.73 -13.48
C ALA A 114 9.97 -1.25 -14.35
N VAL A 115 8.96 -0.42 -14.62
CA VAL A 115 7.68 -0.86 -15.17
C VAL A 115 7.40 -0.21 -16.52
N LYS A 116 7.12 -1.05 -17.52
CA LYS A 116 6.44 -0.64 -18.74
C LYS A 116 4.94 -0.73 -18.51
N GLN A 117 4.28 0.42 -18.40
CA GLN A 117 2.83 0.50 -18.29
C GLN A 117 2.19 0.20 -19.65
N GLY A 118 1.21 -0.69 -19.67
CA GLY A 118 0.37 -1.01 -20.83
C GLY A 118 -1.03 -0.44 -20.72
N ASP A 119 -1.95 -1.00 -21.50
CA ASP A 119 -3.33 -0.53 -21.60
C ASP A 119 -4.16 -0.83 -20.35
N ASN A 120 -5.32 -0.17 -20.26
CA ASN A 120 -6.34 -0.49 -19.28
C ASN A 120 -6.67 -2.00 -19.30
N PHE A 121 -6.65 -2.63 -18.14
CA PHE A 121 -6.75 -4.09 -18.04
C PHE A 121 -8.10 -4.63 -18.55
N ARG A 122 -9.19 -3.83 -18.45
CA ARG A 122 -10.53 -4.21 -18.97
C ARG A 122 -10.54 -4.41 -20.49
N ASN A 123 -9.71 -3.66 -21.22
CA ASN A 123 -9.65 -3.73 -22.68
C ASN A 123 -8.89 -4.97 -23.18
N ILE A 124 -8.14 -5.63 -22.30
CA ILE A 124 -7.36 -6.83 -22.62
C ILE A 124 -8.23 -8.09 -22.47
N THR A 125 -9.07 -8.14 -21.44
CA THR A 125 -10.03 -9.25 -21.25
C THR A 125 -11.08 -9.29 -22.35
N SER A 126 -11.47 -8.15 -22.91
CA SER A 126 -12.48 -8.09 -23.99
C SER A 126 -11.94 -8.42 -25.37
N LYS A 127 -10.62 -8.36 -25.61
CA LYS A 127 -10.01 -8.70 -26.91
C LYS A 127 -9.67 -10.19 -27.07
N LYS A 128 -9.88 -11.02 -26.03
CA LYS A 128 -9.61 -12.46 -26.06
C LYS A 128 -10.86 -13.30 -26.37
N THR A 129 -11.99 -12.66 -26.65
CA THR A 129 -13.25 -13.29 -27.08
C THR A 129 -13.53 -12.90 -28.52
#